data_AF-A0A956PZK7-F1
#
_entry.id   AF-A0A956PZK7-F1
#
_cell.length_a   1.000
_cell.length_b   1.000
_cell.length_c   1.000
_cell.angle_alpha   90.00
_cell.angle_beta   90.00
_cell.angle_gamma   90.00
#
_symmetry.space_group_name_H-M   'P 1'
#
loop_
_entity.id
_entity.type
_entity.pdbx_description
1 polymer ?
#
loop_
_entity_poly.entity_id
_entity_poly.type
_entity_poly.pdbx_seq_one_letter_code
_entity_poly.pdbx_strand_id
1 'polypeptide(L)'
;MMQVWIDADACPVKQEVYKVAGRYELPVTLVANSWMRIPDSPRLHLEVVGDGFDEADDWIVERVQAEDIVITADILLADRCLKQGARVLGNTGHAYTAENIGQALATRELMAELRGAGTIAGGPAPMQKSDRSRFLQELDAMIQSIRRQAPPTRST
;
A
#
# COMPACT_ATOMS: atom_id res chain seq x y z
N MET A 1 7.19 -12.49 -9.61
CA MET A 1 6.93 -13.15 -8.31
C MET A 1 6.28 -12.09 -7.45
N MET A 2 5.08 -12.34 -6.91
CA MET A 2 4.31 -11.33 -6.17
C MET A 2 5.02 -10.90 -4.89
N GLN A 3 5.15 -9.59 -4.69
CA GLN A 3 5.69 -8.95 -3.48
C GLN A 3 4.70 -7.94 -2.88
N VAL A 4 4.82 -7.69 -1.57
CA VAL A 4 4.10 -6.60 -0.89
C VAL A 4 5.05 -5.43 -0.63
N TRP A 5 4.64 -4.22 -1.00
CA TRP A 5 5.34 -2.96 -0.73
C TRP A 5 4.51 -2.15 0.27
N ILE A 6 5.18 -1.53 1.25
CA ILE A 6 4.52 -0.64 2.23
C ILE A 6 5.19 0.73 2.18
N ASP A 7 4.41 1.76 1.87
CA ASP A 7 4.74 3.14 2.23
C ASP A 7 4.61 3.27 3.76
N ALA A 8 5.74 3.34 4.45
CA ALA A 8 5.82 2.96 5.87
C ALA A 8 5.78 4.13 6.87
N ASP A 9 5.98 5.38 6.42
CA ASP A 9 6.12 6.55 7.31
C ASP A 9 4.87 6.82 8.16
N ALA A 10 3.68 6.52 7.63
CA ALA A 10 2.41 6.67 8.36
C ALA A 10 1.50 5.42 8.30
N CYS A 11 2.04 4.24 8.01
CA CYS A 11 1.24 3.03 7.87
C CYS A 11 0.86 2.39 9.23
N PRO A 12 -0.44 2.36 9.61
CA PRO A 12 -0.91 1.82 10.89
C PRO A 12 -1.22 0.31 10.84
N VAL A 13 -1.06 -0.31 9.67
CA VAL A 13 -1.44 -1.71 9.37
C VAL A 13 -0.25 -2.64 9.08
N LYS A 14 0.97 -2.22 9.44
CA LYS A 14 2.20 -3.03 9.26
C LYS A 14 2.08 -4.43 9.85
N GLN A 15 1.48 -4.55 11.04
CA GLN A 15 1.28 -5.85 11.72
C GLN A 15 0.31 -6.76 10.97
N GLU A 16 -0.77 -6.19 10.44
CA GLU A 16 -1.73 -6.89 9.59
C GLU A 16 -1.06 -7.40 8.31
N VAL A 17 -0.21 -6.58 7.67
CA VAL A 17 0.56 -6.99 6.49
C VAL A 17 1.47 -8.17 6.83
N TYR A 18 2.27 -8.09 7.90
CA TYR A 18 3.14 -9.20 8.31
C TYR A 18 2.36 -10.49 8.57
N LYS A 19 1.19 -10.38 9.22
CA LYS A 19 0.34 -11.52 9.54
C LYS A 19 -0.23 -12.18 8.28
N VAL A 20 -0.62 -11.42 7.27
CA VAL A 20 -1.21 -11.99 6.04
C VAL A 20 -0.09 -12.47 5.11
N ALA A 21 0.89 -11.63 4.79
CA ALA A 21 2.02 -11.99 3.92
C ALA A 21 2.79 -13.20 4.45
N GLY A 22 2.97 -13.30 5.77
CA GLY A 22 3.62 -14.44 6.41
C GLY A 22 2.93 -15.79 6.16
N ARG A 23 1.59 -15.84 6.05
CA ARG A 23 0.85 -17.07 5.72
C ARG A 23 1.10 -17.56 4.30
N TYR A 24 1.43 -16.63 3.41
CA TYR A 24 1.66 -16.87 2.00
C TYR A 24 3.13 -16.87 1.61
N GLU A 25 4.01 -16.72 2.61
CA GLU A 25 5.45 -16.71 2.42
C GLU A 25 5.94 -15.61 1.46
N LEU A 26 5.18 -14.51 1.39
CA LEU A 26 5.48 -13.40 0.49
C LEU A 26 6.56 -12.48 1.07
N PRO A 27 7.49 -11.98 0.23
CA PRO A 27 8.38 -10.91 0.64
C PRO A 27 7.57 -9.62 0.88
N VAL A 28 8.02 -8.85 1.87
CA VAL A 28 7.48 -7.54 2.20
C VAL A 28 8.63 -6.55 2.29
N THR A 29 8.54 -5.48 1.51
CA THR A 29 9.49 -4.36 1.59
C THR A 29 8.77 -3.13 2.13
N LEU A 30 9.27 -2.62 3.25
CA LEU A 30 8.87 -1.33 3.81
C LEU A 30 9.80 -0.26 3.24
N VAL A 31 9.23 0.83 2.76
CA VAL A 31 9.97 1.99 2.27
C VAL A 31 9.61 3.17 3.15
N ALA A 32 10.62 3.82 3.72
CA ALA A 32 10.42 4.92 4.68
C ALA A 32 11.52 5.98 4.52
N ASN A 33 11.17 7.23 4.81
CA ASN A 33 12.14 8.34 4.85
C ASN A 33 13.01 8.31 6.11
N SER A 34 12.71 7.41 7.05
CA SER A 34 13.48 7.26 8.28
C SER A 34 13.53 5.82 8.76
N TRP A 35 14.61 5.49 9.47
CA TRP A 35 14.76 4.15 10.03
C TRP A 35 13.65 3.83 11.05
N MET A 36 13.13 2.60 10.98
CA MET A 36 12.21 2.07 11.97
C MET A 36 12.51 0.61 12.29
N ARG A 37 12.06 0.14 13.44
CA ARG A 37 12.22 -1.26 13.80
C ARG A 37 11.22 -2.13 13.06
N ILE A 38 11.71 -3.15 12.37
CA ILE A 38 10.92 -4.24 11.78
C ILE A 38 11.19 -5.57 12.52
N PRO A 39 10.27 -6.56 12.46
CA PRO A 39 10.54 -7.89 12.98
C PRO A 39 11.74 -8.54 12.26
N ASP A 40 12.48 -9.37 13.00
CA ASP A 40 13.57 -10.15 12.43
C ASP A 40 13.01 -11.32 11.59
N SER A 41 13.06 -11.17 10.28
CA SER A 41 12.55 -12.16 9.33
C SER A 41 13.27 -12.00 7.99
N PRO A 42 13.69 -13.11 7.34
CA PRO A 42 14.34 -13.05 6.03
C PRO A 42 13.42 -12.57 4.90
N ARG A 43 12.11 -12.44 5.15
CA ARG A 43 11.11 -11.97 4.18
C ARG A 43 10.72 -10.51 4.36
N LEU A 44 11.21 -9.86 5.43
CA LEU A 44 10.91 -8.46 5.70
C LEU A 44 12.17 -7.65 5.43
N HIS A 45 12.06 -6.70 4.51
CA HIS A 45 13.12 -5.73 4.21
C HIS A 45 12.65 -4.32 4.59
N LEU A 46 13.56 -3.52 5.14
CA LEU A 46 13.35 -2.09 5.31
C LEU A 46 14.32 -1.37 4.39
N GLU A 47 13.77 -0.65 3.43
CA GLU A 47 14.47 0.34 2.66
C GLU A 47 14.28 1.71 3.33
N VAL A 48 15.39 2.35 3.68
CA VAL A 48 15.38 3.75 4.13
C VAL A 48 15.85 4.61 2.97
N VAL A 49 14.96 5.45 2.46
CA VAL A 49 15.28 6.45 1.43
C VAL A 49 15.72 7.76 2.09
N GLY A 50 16.25 8.70 1.31
CA GLY A 50 16.66 10.00 1.80
C GLY A 50 15.48 10.85 2.29
N ASP A 51 15.79 12.04 2.79
CA ASP A 51 14.84 12.97 3.40
C ASP A 51 14.16 13.91 2.40
N GLY A 52 14.37 13.70 1.08
CA GLY A 52 13.69 14.43 0.03
C GLY A 52 12.19 14.16 0.00
N PHE A 53 11.47 15.15 -0.55
CA PHE A 53 10.04 15.03 -0.78
C PHE A 53 9.78 13.95 -1.84
N ASP A 54 8.77 13.11 -1.62
CA ASP A 54 8.34 12.02 -2.51
C ASP A 54 9.40 10.92 -2.81
N GLU A 55 10.53 10.86 -2.09
CA GLU A 55 11.56 9.85 -2.36
C GLU A 55 11.06 8.41 -2.18
N ALA A 56 10.25 8.15 -1.16
CA ALA A 56 9.70 6.81 -0.92
C ALA A 56 8.73 6.40 -2.04
N ASP A 57 7.90 7.33 -2.48
CA ASP A 57 6.92 7.13 -3.56
C ASP A 57 7.63 6.81 -4.87
N ASP A 58 8.63 7.61 -5.23
CA ASP A 58 9.44 7.41 -6.43
C ASP A 58 10.15 6.05 -6.40
N TRP A 59 10.78 5.72 -5.27
CA TRP A 59 11.50 4.47 -5.11
C TRP A 59 10.58 3.25 -5.27
N ILE A 60 9.36 3.30 -4.70
CA ILE A 60 8.34 2.24 -4.86
C ILE A 60 7.93 2.14 -6.32
N VAL A 61 7.56 3.24 -6.97
CA VAL A 61 7.03 3.26 -8.35
C VAL A 61 8.06 2.75 -9.37
N GLU A 62 9.34 3.00 -9.14
CA GLU A 62 10.44 2.51 -9.97
C GLU A 62 10.63 0.99 -9.90
N ARG A 63 10.22 0.34 -8.80
CA ARG A 63 10.52 -1.07 -8.51
C ARG A 63 9.31 -1.98 -8.51
N VAL A 64 8.12 -1.41 -8.28
CA VAL A 64 6.87 -2.17 -8.28
C VAL A 64 6.63 -2.79 -9.66
N GLN A 65 6.25 -4.06 -9.66
CA GLN A 65 5.92 -4.79 -10.88
C GLN A 65 4.43 -5.06 -10.97
N ALA A 66 3.99 -5.50 -12.15
CA ALA A 66 2.64 -6.02 -12.31
C ALA A 66 2.38 -7.15 -11.31
N GLU A 67 1.16 -7.19 -10.76
CA GLU A 67 0.72 -8.17 -9.74
C GLU A 67 1.34 -8.02 -8.36
N ASP A 68 2.26 -7.08 -8.13
CA ASP A 68 2.65 -6.70 -6.78
C ASP A 68 1.50 -6.01 -6.04
N ILE A 69 1.58 -5.99 -4.71
CA ILE A 69 0.61 -5.32 -3.85
C ILE A 69 1.29 -4.14 -3.16
N VAL A 70 0.74 -2.94 -3.29
CA VAL A 70 1.22 -1.74 -2.62
C VAL A 70 0.24 -1.31 -1.54
N ILE A 71 0.74 -1.09 -0.33
CA ILE A 71 -0.02 -0.56 0.81
C ILE A 71 0.35 0.91 0.99
N THR A 72 -0.60 1.80 0.75
CA THR A 72 -0.39 3.25 0.91
C THR A 72 -1.71 3.97 1.20
N ALA A 73 -1.65 5.08 1.94
CA ALA A 73 -2.76 6.02 2.03
C ALA A 73 -2.66 7.17 1.02
N ASP A 74 -1.53 7.32 0.33
CA ASP A 74 -1.34 8.36 -0.67
C ASP A 74 -2.02 7.96 -1.99
N ILE A 75 -2.95 8.80 -2.44
CA ILE A 75 -3.73 8.59 -3.66
C ILE A 75 -2.86 8.83 -4.91
N LEU A 76 -1.85 9.71 -4.85
CA LEU A 76 -0.92 9.95 -5.95
C LEU A 76 0.00 8.73 -6.14
N LEU A 77 0.55 8.19 -5.05
CA LEU A 77 1.30 6.93 -5.11
C LEU A 77 0.41 5.79 -5.63
N ALA A 78 -0.83 5.70 -5.13
CA ALA A 78 -1.77 4.67 -5.58
C ALA A 78 -2.03 4.73 -7.09
N ASP A 79 -2.29 5.91 -7.65
CA ASP A 79 -2.47 6.11 -9.09
C ASP A 79 -1.24 5.68 -9.90
N ARG A 80 -0.04 6.08 -9.45
CA ARG A 80 1.22 5.71 -10.11
C ARG A 80 1.45 4.19 -10.08
N CYS A 81 1.22 3.54 -8.95
CA CYS A 81 1.38 2.08 -8.82
C CYS A 81 0.34 1.30 -9.65
N LEU A 82 -0.90 1.79 -9.73
CA LEU A 82 -1.93 1.18 -10.60
C LEU A 82 -1.51 1.22 -12.08
N LYS A 83 -0.87 2.31 -12.53
CA LYS A 83 -0.33 2.43 -13.89
C LYS A 83 0.80 1.43 -14.20
N GLN A 84 1.51 0.96 -13.17
CA GLN A 84 2.51 -0.11 -13.29
C GLN A 84 1.89 -1.53 -13.28
N GLY A 85 0.56 -1.64 -13.15
CA GLY A 85 -0.13 -2.93 -13.10
C GLY A 85 -0.17 -3.58 -11.72
N ALA A 86 0.28 -2.87 -10.68
CA ALA A 86 0.19 -3.32 -9.30
C ALA A 86 -1.27 -3.31 -8.81
N ARG A 87 -1.53 -4.00 -7.71
CA ARG A 87 -2.75 -3.84 -6.90
C ARG A 87 -2.42 -2.89 -5.75
N VAL A 88 -3.35 -2.00 -5.42
CA VAL A 88 -3.11 -1.02 -4.33
C VAL A 88 -4.22 -1.11 -3.29
N LEU A 89 -3.82 -1.18 -2.02
CA LEU A 89 -4.73 -1.28 -0.89
C LEU A 89 -4.47 -0.14 0.11
N GLY A 90 -5.51 0.64 0.38
CA GLY A 90 -5.49 1.68 1.39
C GLY A 90 -5.41 1.12 2.81
N ASN A 91 -4.87 1.90 3.74
CA ASN A 91 -4.72 1.51 5.16
C ASN A 91 -6.06 1.13 5.83
N THR A 92 -7.18 1.66 5.34
CA THR A 92 -8.52 1.30 5.84
C THR A 92 -9.08 0.03 5.22
N GLY A 93 -8.34 -0.66 4.35
CA GLY A 93 -8.82 -1.83 3.62
C GLY A 93 -9.72 -1.51 2.42
N HIS A 94 -9.67 -0.29 1.87
CA HIS A 94 -10.34 -0.01 0.60
C HIS A 94 -9.30 -0.11 -0.52
N ALA A 95 -9.60 -0.91 -1.54
CA ALA A 95 -8.73 -1.03 -2.71
C ALA A 95 -8.84 0.22 -3.59
N TYR A 96 -7.70 0.71 -4.07
CA TYR A 96 -7.69 1.64 -5.19
C TYR A 96 -7.72 0.84 -6.49
N THR A 97 -8.54 1.28 -7.44
CA THR A 97 -8.72 0.62 -8.73
C THR A 97 -8.80 1.67 -9.84
N ALA A 98 -8.64 1.24 -11.09
CA ALA A 98 -8.76 2.15 -12.23
C ALA A 98 -10.13 2.84 -12.30
N GLU A 99 -11.18 2.20 -11.79
CA GLU A 99 -12.54 2.73 -11.78
C GLU A 99 -12.77 3.80 -10.70
N ASN A 100 -12.04 3.74 -9.58
CA ASN A 100 -12.28 4.64 -8.45
C ASN A 100 -11.17 5.70 -8.24
N ILE A 101 -9.99 5.50 -8.81
CA ILE A 101 -8.82 6.35 -8.54
C ILE A 101 -9.04 7.80 -8.99
N GLY A 102 -9.71 8.02 -10.14
CA GLY A 102 -10.01 9.36 -10.63
C GLY A 102 -10.92 10.15 -9.67
N GLN A 103 -11.93 9.51 -9.10
CA GLN A 103 -12.79 10.14 -8.10
C GLN A 103 -12.04 10.42 -6.79
N ALA A 104 -11.15 9.50 -6.37
CA ALA A 104 -10.32 9.68 -5.20
C ALA A 104 -9.39 10.90 -5.37
N LEU A 105 -8.75 11.05 -6.55
CA LEU A 105 -7.91 12.19 -6.89
C LEU A 105 -8.67 13.52 -6.84
N ALA A 106 -9.85 13.58 -7.47
CA ALA A 106 -10.68 14.79 -7.45
C ALA A 106 -11.12 15.16 -6.02
N THR A 107 -11.48 14.17 -5.20
CA THR A 107 -11.84 14.39 -3.80
C THR A 107 -10.65 14.91 -2.99
N ARG A 108 -9.45 14.36 -3.22
CA ARG A 108 -8.22 14.82 -2.57
C ARG A 108 -7.94 16.29 -2.89
N GLU A 109 -8.02 16.67 -4.16
CA GLU A 109 -7.79 18.04 -4.62
C GLU A 109 -8.78 19.02 -3.98
N LEU A 110 -10.08 18.72 -4.05
CA LEU A 110 -11.12 19.53 -3.40
C LEU A 110 -10.87 19.68 -1.89
N MET A 111 -10.50 18.60 -1.20
CA MET A 111 -10.23 18.65 0.25
C MET A 111 -8.96 19.44 0.57
N ALA A 112 -7.96 19.44 -0.32
CA ALA A 112 -6.78 20.27 -0.17
C ALA A 112 -7.11 21.76 -0.34
N GLU A 113 -7.93 22.12 -1.34
CA GLU A 113 -8.42 23.49 -1.53
C GLU A 113 -9.23 23.99 -0.32
N LEU A 114 -10.17 23.19 0.16
CA LEU A 114 -11.01 23.54 1.32
C LEU A 114 -10.20 23.72 2.61
N ARG A 115 -9.13 22.93 2.80
CA ARG A 115 -8.17 23.13 3.90
C ARG A 115 -7.37 24.41 3.72
N GLY A 116 -6.88 24.69 2.51
CA GLY A 116 -6.14 25.92 2.20
C GLY A 116 -6.98 27.18 2.40
N ALA A 117 -8.28 27.10 2.11
CA ALA A 117 -9.25 28.17 2.36
C ALA A 117 -9.70 28.29 3.83
N GLY A 118 -9.23 27.42 4.73
CA GLY A 118 -9.58 27.42 6.16
C GLY A 118 -11.02 26.97 6.47
N THR A 119 -11.75 26.44 5.49
CA THR A 119 -13.14 25.99 5.63
C THR A 119 -13.29 24.63 6.29
N ILE A 120 -12.24 23.81 6.27
CA ILE A 120 -12.18 22.51 6.92
C ILE A 120 -10.92 22.46 7.78
N ALA A 121 -11.08 22.01 9.04
CA ALA A 121 -9.99 21.78 9.97
C ALA A 121 -10.02 20.32 10.47
N GLY A 122 -8.83 19.75 10.71
CA GLY A 122 -8.67 18.39 11.24
C GLY A 122 -7.97 17.43 10.27
N GLY A 123 -7.37 16.39 10.83
CA GLY A 123 -6.75 15.30 10.10
C GLY A 123 -7.75 14.22 9.69
N PRO A 124 -7.29 13.19 8.95
CA PRO A 124 -8.12 12.04 8.62
C PRO A 124 -8.69 11.37 9.88
N ALA A 125 -9.86 10.75 9.75
CA ALA A 125 -10.50 10.04 10.84
C ALA A 125 -9.57 8.92 11.38
N PRO A 126 -9.57 8.69 12.71
CA PRO A 126 -8.75 7.64 13.30
C PRO A 126 -9.23 6.26 12.82
N MET A 127 -8.26 5.35 12.64
CA MET A 127 -8.55 4.00 12.15
C MET A 127 -9.36 3.18 13.16
N GLN A 128 -10.44 2.55 12.69
CA GLN A 128 -11.36 1.76 13.50
C GLN A 128 -11.02 0.26 13.45
N LYS A 129 -11.59 -0.51 14.38
CA LYS A 129 -11.45 -1.99 14.38
C LYS A 129 -12.01 -2.63 13.11
N SER A 130 -13.14 -2.11 12.62
CA SER A 130 -13.76 -2.54 11.36
C SER A 130 -12.82 -2.32 10.16
N ASP A 131 -12.06 -1.23 10.15
CA ASP A 131 -11.09 -0.94 9.09
C ASP A 131 -9.97 -1.98 9.07
N ARG A 132 -9.43 -2.35 10.25
CA ARG A 132 -8.42 -3.42 10.36
C ARG A 132 -8.97 -4.77 9.90
N SER A 133 -10.21 -5.10 10.27
CA SER A 133 -10.86 -6.33 9.82
C SER A 133 -11.05 -6.38 8.31
N ARG A 134 -11.49 -5.27 7.70
CA ARG A 134 -11.62 -5.14 6.25
C ARG A 134 -10.26 -5.25 5.57
N PHE A 135 -9.24 -4.56 6.08
CA PHE A 135 -7.88 -4.64 5.54
C PHE A 135 -7.35 -6.08 5.48
N LEU A 136 -7.52 -6.83 6.57
CA LEU A 136 -7.09 -8.24 6.61
C LEU A 136 -7.81 -9.11 5.58
N GLN A 137 -9.11 -8.89 5.38
CA GLN A 137 -9.92 -9.64 4.41
C GLN A 137 -9.54 -9.29 2.98
N GLU A 138 -9.42 -8.01 2.67
CA GLU A 138 -9.09 -7.54 1.33
C GLU A 138 -7.67 -7.92 0.91
N LEU A 139 -6.69 -7.81 1.81
CA LEU A 139 -5.32 -8.23 1.50
C LEU A 139 -5.24 -9.73 1.18
N ASP A 140 -5.93 -10.56 1.96
CA ASP A 140 -6.03 -12.00 1.73
C ASP A 140 -6.69 -12.31 0.38
N ALA A 141 -7.80 -11.64 0.08
CA ALA A 141 -8.54 -11.80 -1.18
C ALA A 141 -7.71 -11.38 -2.40
N MET A 142 -6.96 -10.27 -2.32
CA MET A 142 -6.06 -9.83 -3.40
C MET A 142 -4.99 -10.86 -3.70
N ILE A 143 -4.30 -11.36 -2.67
CA ILE A 143 -3.25 -12.39 -2.80
C ILE A 143 -3.82 -13.64 -3.48
N GLN A 144 -4.97 -14.12 -3.01
CA GLN A 144 -5.63 -15.30 -3.58
C GLN A 144 -6.08 -15.07 -5.03
N SER A 145 -6.55 -13.86 -5.36
CA SER A 145 -6.93 -13.51 -6.72
C SER A 145 -5.73 -13.56 -7.68
N ILE A 146 -4.59 -13.00 -7.29
CA ILE A 146 -3.34 -13.02 -8.08
C ILE A 146 -2.85 -14.46 -8.27
N ARG A 147 -2.82 -15.26 -7.20
CA ARG A 147 -2.38 -16.67 -7.27
C ARG A 147 -3.25 -17.56 -8.16
N ARG A 148 -4.54 -17.24 -8.31
CA ARG A 148 -5.45 -17.95 -9.22
C ARG A 148 -5.23 -17.58 -10.69
N GLN A 149 -4.75 -16.37 -10.95
CA GLN A 149 -4.47 -15.87 -12.30
C GLN A 149 -3.11 -16.36 -12.82
N ALA A 150 -2.15 -16.60 -11.91
CA ALA A 150 -0.91 -17.27 -12.25
C ALA A 150 -1.16 -18.75 -12.64
N PRO A 151 -0.75 -19.21 -13.84
CA PRO A 151 -0.84 -20.63 -14.17
C PRO A 151 0.00 -21.45 -13.18
N PRO A 152 -0.41 -22.69 -12.82
CA PRO A 152 0.41 -23.55 -11.98
C PRO A 152 1.74 -23.78 -12.70
N THR A 153 2.84 -23.30 -12.10
CA THR A 153 4.19 -23.65 -12.52
C THR A 153 4.30 -25.17 -12.46
N ARG A 154 4.25 -25.83 -13.63
CA ARG A 154 4.59 -27.24 -13.76
C ARG A 154 6.10 -27.34 -13.56
N SER A 155 6.51 -27.75 -12.38
CA SER A 155 7.87 -28.20 -12.14
C SER A 155 8.10 -29.49 -12.93
N THR A 156 8.87 -29.41 -14.02
CA THR A 156 9.55 -30.57 -14.63
C THR A 156 10.72 -31.02 -13.79
#